data_AF-A0A831WMK7-F1
#
_entry.id   AF-A0A831WMK7-F1
#
_cell.length_a   1.000
_cell.length_b   1.000
_cell.length_c   1.000
_cell.angle_alpha   90.00
_cell.angle_beta   90.00
_cell.angle_gamma   90.00
#
_symmetry.space_group_name_H-M   'P 1'
#
loop_
_entity.id
_entity.type
_entity.pdbx_description
1 polymer ?
#
loop_
_entity_poly.entity_id
_entity_poly.type
_entity_poly.pdbx_seq_one_letter_code
_entity_poly.pdbx_strand_id
1 'polypeptide(L)'
;MKLIGLFSNIDRCTTKNIYIASEIAKAAGADLIIGAGGGSVVDTAKAVADKLSVPVVNIPTVASTNADISAESVIYDKGGKFLKYIIYPENPKAVIVDTHILASAPPRFIVSGMGDALASRFETEACVQSRSENNPGGRACDAILEISRLCFNTLIDKGESALEAVKNKQVSPDVESVIEAIKFQSGVGFESGGLAAAHAIHNGFTRKSPVKGSHGEIVAFSVIAQLFLEDRIHSLIEKVASWCYRIGLPTTLADLSVSEKYIEAVAEAACAPDDTMKN
;
A
#
# COMPACT_ATOMS: atom_id res chain seq x y z
N MET A 1 15.99 -2.23 26.66
CA MET A 1 16.34 -2.15 25.22
C MET A 1 17.40 -1.06 25.04
N LYS A 2 18.46 -1.27 24.27
CA LYS A 2 19.52 -0.29 24.00
C LYS A 2 19.64 -0.09 22.49
N LEU A 3 19.67 1.16 22.02
CA LEU A 3 19.98 1.45 20.61
C LEU A 3 21.48 1.23 20.37
N ILE A 4 21.83 0.33 19.47
CA ILE A 4 23.23 -0.09 19.22
C ILE A 4 23.72 0.22 17.79
N GLY A 5 22.84 0.68 16.91
CA GLY A 5 23.18 1.08 15.54
C GLY A 5 22.08 1.94 14.92
N LEU A 6 22.45 2.72 13.90
CA LEU A 6 21.52 3.54 13.12
C LEU A 6 21.93 3.48 11.65
N PHE A 7 20.95 3.22 10.79
CA PHE A 7 21.08 3.37 9.34
C PHE A 7 19.98 4.32 8.86
N SER A 8 20.35 5.36 8.12
CA SER A 8 19.46 6.47 7.75
C SER A 8 19.64 6.85 6.27
N ASN A 9 18.90 7.85 5.81
CA ASN A 9 18.90 8.33 4.41
C ASN A 9 18.49 7.24 3.41
N ILE A 10 17.49 6.43 3.78
CA ILE A 10 16.90 5.41 2.92
C ILE A 10 15.87 6.09 2.01
N ASP A 11 16.26 6.34 0.77
CA ASP A 11 15.40 6.88 -0.27
C ASP A 11 14.46 5.81 -0.85
N ARG A 12 14.96 4.57 -0.96
CA ARG A 12 14.23 3.46 -1.57
C ARG A 12 14.65 2.10 -1.00
N CYS A 13 13.70 1.17 -0.95
CA CYS A 13 14.00 -0.23 -0.65
C CYS A 13 14.71 -0.89 -1.85
N THR A 14 16.04 -0.97 -1.77
CA THR A 14 16.90 -1.57 -2.81
C THR A 14 17.75 -2.67 -2.20
N THR A 15 18.18 -3.64 -3.03
CA THR A 15 19.10 -4.70 -2.62
C THR A 15 20.40 -4.17 -2.00
N LYS A 16 20.87 -3.00 -2.47
CA LYS A 16 22.04 -2.31 -1.91
C LYS A 16 21.78 -1.80 -0.49
N ASN A 17 20.67 -1.10 -0.27
CA ASN A 17 20.35 -0.56 1.05
C ASN A 17 20.12 -1.68 2.08
N ILE A 18 19.44 -2.75 1.66
CA ILE A 18 19.26 -3.95 2.49
C ILE A 18 20.62 -4.56 2.86
N TYR A 19 21.51 -4.75 1.88
CA TYR A 19 22.83 -5.34 2.14
C TYR A 19 23.64 -4.52 3.15
N ILE A 20 23.77 -3.21 2.94
CA ILE A 20 24.55 -2.32 3.81
C ILE A 20 23.96 -2.29 5.23
N ALA A 21 22.63 -2.13 5.34
CA ALA A 21 21.95 -2.11 6.63
C ALA A 21 22.11 -3.44 7.40
N SER A 22 22.05 -4.59 6.70
CA SER A 22 22.28 -5.90 7.31
C SER A 22 23.70 -6.05 7.85
N GLU A 23 24.72 -5.59 7.13
CA GLU A 23 26.11 -5.67 7.62
C GLU A 23 26.32 -4.79 8.86
N ILE A 24 25.74 -3.60 8.89
CA ILE A 24 25.78 -2.70 10.07
C ILE A 24 25.09 -3.35 11.27
N ALA A 25 23.87 -3.85 11.09
CA ALA A 25 23.09 -4.48 12.15
C ALA A 25 23.79 -5.76 12.68
N LYS A 26 24.36 -6.57 11.78
CA LYS A 26 25.13 -7.77 12.14
C LYS A 26 26.38 -7.42 12.94
N ALA A 27 27.15 -6.43 12.50
CA ALA A 27 28.36 -5.98 13.19
C ALA A 27 28.07 -5.40 14.58
N ALA A 28 26.91 -4.74 14.75
CA ALA A 28 26.45 -4.24 16.03
C ALA A 28 25.92 -5.33 16.98
N GLY A 29 25.64 -6.53 16.47
CA GLY A 29 25.00 -7.61 17.23
C GLY A 29 23.53 -7.33 17.52
N ALA A 30 22.79 -6.77 16.56
CA ALA A 30 21.37 -6.45 16.72
C ALA A 30 20.52 -7.72 16.87
N ASP A 31 19.64 -7.72 17.87
CA ASP A 31 18.66 -8.77 18.19
C ASP A 31 17.21 -8.34 17.84
N LEU A 32 17.02 -7.10 17.39
CA LEU A 32 15.76 -6.51 16.96
C LEU A 32 16.05 -5.41 15.93
N ILE A 33 15.24 -5.33 14.88
CA ILE A 33 15.25 -4.22 13.93
C ILE A 33 14.03 -3.32 14.17
N ILE A 34 14.24 -2.00 14.16
CA ILE A 34 13.16 -1.01 14.21
C ILE A 34 13.19 -0.18 12.93
N GLY A 35 12.12 -0.25 12.14
CA GLY A 35 11.93 0.58 10.97
C GLY A 35 11.09 1.80 11.30
N ALA A 36 11.69 3.00 11.36
CA ALA A 36 10.98 4.24 11.64
C ALA A 36 11.05 5.20 10.44
N GLY A 37 9.97 5.33 9.66
CA GLY A 37 10.00 6.12 8.43
C GLY A 37 8.78 5.91 7.53
N GLY A 38 8.93 6.14 6.22
CA GLY A 38 7.92 5.80 5.21
C GLY A 38 8.12 4.39 4.65
N GLY A 39 7.32 4.02 3.63
CA GLY A 39 7.30 2.67 3.04
C GLY A 39 8.68 2.08 2.73
N SER A 40 9.58 2.87 2.14
CA SER A 40 10.95 2.39 1.82
C SER A 40 11.80 2.06 3.04
N VAL A 41 11.59 2.76 4.16
CA VAL A 41 12.31 2.49 5.41
C VAL A 41 11.80 1.20 6.03
N VAL A 42 10.48 1.03 6.14
CA VAL A 42 9.87 -0.15 6.78
C VAL A 42 10.10 -1.41 5.95
N ASP A 43 10.08 -1.32 4.62
CA ASP A 43 10.41 -2.47 3.76
C ASP A 43 11.89 -2.85 3.87
N THR A 44 12.79 -1.86 3.94
CA THR A 44 14.20 -2.14 4.18
C THR A 44 14.41 -2.79 5.55
N ALA A 45 13.70 -2.33 6.59
CA ALA A 45 13.76 -2.90 7.94
C ALA A 45 13.29 -4.36 7.97
N LYS A 46 12.15 -4.68 7.34
CA LYS A 46 11.65 -6.05 7.23
C LYS A 46 12.66 -6.96 6.51
N ALA A 47 13.20 -6.52 5.38
CA ALA A 47 14.18 -7.30 4.62
C ALA A 47 15.50 -7.53 5.39
N VAL A 48 15.94 -6.54 6.17
CA VAL A 48 17.12 -6.67 7.03
C VAL A 48 16.87 -7.66 8.16
N ALA A 49 15.68 -7.58 8.79
CA ALA A 49 15.30 -8.46 9.88
C ALA A 49 15.18 -9.92 9.44
N ASP A 50 14.55 -10.17 8.30
CA ASP A 50 14.47 -11.48 7.66
C ASP A 50 15.87 -12.07 7.39
N LYS A 51 16.74 -11.27 6.75
CA LYS A 51 18.13 -11.69 6.44
C LYS A 51 18.97 -12.02 7.67
N LEU A 52 18.68 -11.41 8.81
CA LEU A 52 19.38 -11.66 10.07
C LEU A 52 18.63 -12.64 10.99
N SER A 53 17.44 -13.07 10.60
CA SER A 53 16.55 -13.92 11.40
C SER A 53 16.27 -13.35 12.80
N VAL A 54 16.00 -12.04 12.85
CA VAL A 54 15.63 -11.31 14.08
C VAL A 54 14.25 -10.67 13.90
N PRO A 55 13.51 -10.39 14.99
CA PRO A 55 12.22 -9.70 14.90
C PRO A 55 12.34 -8.27 14.33
N VAL A 56 11.22 -7.77 13.81
CA VAL A 56 11.06 -6.38 13.34
C VAL A 56 9.87 -5.70 13.99
N VAL A 57 10.03 -4.43 14.33
CA VAL A 57 8.95 -3.50 14.74
C VAL A 57 8.94 -2.31 13.79
N ASN A 58 7.77 -1.99 13.25
CA ASN A 58 7.61 -0.85 12.34
C ASN A 58 6.96 0.33 13.06
N ILE A 59 7.45 1.52 12.77
CA ILE A 59 6.96 2.81 13.26
C ILE A 59 6.74 3.71 12.04
N PRO A 60 5.61 3.57 11.32
CA PRO A 60 5.31 4.45 10.20
C PRO A 60 5.28 5.91 10.64
N THR A 61 5.79 6.78 9.79
CA THR A 61 5.77 8.25 9.99
C THR A 61 4.86 8.97 8.98
N VAL A 62 4.30 8.21 8.04
CA VAL A 62 3.33 8.68 7.04
C VAL A 62 2.24 7.63 6.82
N ALA A 63 1.03 8.10 6.51
CA ALA A 63 -0.13 7.26 6.22
C ALA A 63 -0.34 7.03 4.72
N SER A 64 0.71 6.63 3.98
CA SER A 64 0.70 6.60 2.51
C SER A 64 0.40 5.28 1.84
N THR A 65 0.58 4.18 2.58
CA THR A 65 0.41 2.78 2.17
C THR A 65 0.09 1.93 3.39
N ASN A 66 -0.25 0.66 3.15
CA ASN A 66 -0.55 -0.38 4.15
C ASN A 66 0.59 -1.40 4.38
N ALA A 67 1.72 -1.25 3.69
CA ALA A 67 2.88 -2.15 3.76
C ALA A 67 3.48 -2.35 5.17
N ASP A 68 3.22 -1.49 6.15
CA ASP A 68 3.88 -1.57 7.46
C ASP A 68 3.52 -2.82 8.26
N ILE A 69 2.35 -3.42 8.01
CA ILE A 69 1.88 -4.61 8.74
C ILE A 69 2.12 -5.92 7.99
N SER A 70 2.45 -5.86 6.70
CA SER A 70 2.50 -7.05 5.86
C SER A 70 3.81 -7.81 5.96
N ALA A 71 3.72 -9.12 5.76
CA ALA A 71 4.81 -10.06 5.56
C ALA A 71 5.34 -10.01 4.11
N GLU A 72 5.37 -8.82 3.49
CA GLU A 72 5.97 -8.63 2.18
C GLU A 72 6.76 -7.32 2.07
N SER A 73 7.72 -7.24 1.16
CA SER A 73 8.37 -5.97 0.79
C SER A 73 8.50 -5.84 -0.71
N VAL A 74 8.35 -4.60 -1.20
CA VAL A 74 8.52 -4.29 -2.61
C VAL A 74 9.95 -3.82 -2.87
N ILE A 75 10.66 -4.56 -3.72
CA ILE A 75 12.03 -4.24 -4.08
C ILE A 75 12.06 -3.48 -5.39
N TYR A 76 12.80 -2.38 -5.40
CA TYR A 76 12.97 -1.53 -6.57
C TYR A 76 14.42 -1.51 -7.05
N ASP A 77 14.61 -1.15 -8.31
CA ASP A 77 15.92 -0.77 -8.83
C ASP A 77 16.27 0.68 -8.46
N LYS A 78 17.47 1.12 -8.88
CA LYS A 78 17.94 2.49 -8.67
C LYS A 78 17.11 3.55 -9.41
N GLY A 79 16.43 3.16 -10.50
CA GLY A 79 15.55 4.02 -11.29
C GLY A 79 14.12 4.09 -10.73
N GLY A 80 13.82 3.32 -9.69
CA GLY A 80 12.51 3.26 -9.07
C GLY A 80 11.51 2.33 -9.75
N LYS A 81 11.97 1.48 -10.66
CA LYS A 81 11.15 0.45 -11.28
C LYS A 81 10.95 -0.72 -10.31
N PHE A 82 9.72 -1.23 -10.24
CA PHE A 82 9.42 -2.48 -9.55
C PHE A 82 10.32 -3.62 -10.06
N LEU A 83 10.94 -4.36 -9.15
CA LEU A 83 11.71 -5.55 -9.48
C LEU A 83 11.01 -6.84 -9.07
N LYS A 84 10.65 -6.95 -7.80
CA LYS A 84 10.03 -8.14 -7.22
C LYS A 84 9.42 -7.87 -5.85
N TYR A 85 8.59 -8.79 -5.40
CA TYR A 85 8.21 -8.94 -4.00
C TYR A 85 9.23 -9.83 -3.27
N ILE A 86 9.44 -9.57 -1.98
CA ILE A 86 9.96 -10.55 -1.01
C ILE A 86 8.79 -10.90 -0.10
N ILE A 87 8.48 -12.18 0.05
CA ILE A 87 7.44 -12.67 0.98
C ILE A 87 8.16 -13.30 2.17
N TYR A 88 7.78 -12.91 3.38
CA TYR A 88 8.35 -13.35 4.64
C TYR A 88 7.46 -14.42 5.29
N PRO A 89 8.02 -15.30 6.14
CA PRO A 89 7.23 -16.31 6.84
C PRO A 89 6.32 -15.74 7.93
N GLU A 90 6.58 -14.52 8.41
CA GLU A 90 5.83 -13.88 9.51
C GLU A 90 5.68 -12.37 9.29
N ASN A 91 4.56 -11.81 9.73
CA ASN A 91 4.35 -10.36 9.82
C ASN A 91 5.28 -9.71 10.87
N PRO A 92 5.50 -8.38 10.81
CA PRO A 92 6.15 -7.62 11.87
C PRO A 92 5.57 -7.90 13.26
N LYS A 93 6.42 -7.96 14.29
CA LYS A 93 6.00 -8.29 15.66
C LYS A 93 5.12 -7.20 16.29
N ALA A 94 5.31 -5.96 15.86
CA ALA A 94 4.42 -4.85 16.20
C ALA A 94 4.51 -3.75 15.15
N VAL A 95 3.42 -3.01 15.01
CA VAL A 95 3.36 -1.74 14.29
C VAL A 95 2.87 -0.67 15.27
N ILE A 96 3.71 0.34 15.51
CA ILE A 96 3.42 1.42 16.46
C ILE A 96 3.07 2.66 15.65
N VAL A 97 1.82 3.11 15.77
CA VAL A 97 1.29 4.23 15.00
C VAL A 97 1.10 5.42 15.93
N ASP A 98 1.86 6.49 15.70
CA ASP A 98 1.65 7.78 16.36
C ASP A 98 0.82 8.68 15.44
N THR A 99 -0.44 8.88 15.79
CA THR A 99 -1.40 9.64 14.99
C THR A 99 -1.04 11.13 14.91
N HIS A 100 -0.33 11.69 15.88
CA HIS A 100 0.15 13.07 15.82
C HIS A 100 1.28 13.23 14.80
N ILE A 101 2.20 12.26 14.71
CA ILE A 101 3.24 12.25 13.67
C ILE A 101 2.59 12.17 12.29
N LEU A 102 1.66 11.23 12.10
CA LEU A 102 0.99 11.02 10.82
C LEU A 102 0.14 12.23 10.39
N ALA A 103 -0.61 12.84 11.32
CA ALA A 103 -1.43 14.03 11.05
C ALA A 103 -0.58 15.29 10.80
N SER A 104 0.69 15.30 11.23
CA SER A 104 1.63 16.40 10.97
C SER A 104 2.31 16.30 9.61
N ALA A 105 2.24 15.13 8.94
CA ALA A 105 2.82 14.91 7.62
C ALA A 105 2.03 15.67 6.53
N PRO A 106 2.65 15.96 5.37
CA PRO A 106 1.94 16.55 4.23
C PRO A 106 0.65 15.78 3.88
N PRO A 107 -0.52 16.46 3.71
CA PRO A 107 -1.81 15.79 3.50
C PRO A 107 -1.85 14.83 2.31
N ARG A 108 -0.99 15.05 1.31
CA ARG A 108 -0.85 14.13 0.16
C ARG A 108 -0.55 12.69 0.58
N PHE A 109 0.13 12.47 1.72
CA PHE A 109 0.38 11.12 2.20
C PHE A 109 -0.90 10.42 2.64
N ILE A 110 -1.77 11.04 3.44
CA ILE A 110 -3.04 10.40 3.84
C ILE A 110 -3.97 10.20 2.63
N VAL A 111 -3.97 11.14 1.67
CA VAL A 111 -4.70 10.98 0.39
C VAL A 111 -4.21 9.74 -0.36
N SER A 112 -2.88 9.59 -0.50
CA SER A 112 -2.28 8.38 -1.10
C SER A 112 -2.72 7.13 -0.34
N GLY A 113 -2.64 7.10 1.00
CA GLY A 113 -3.03 5.91 1.75
C GLY A 113 -4.51 5.57 1.60
N MET A 114 -5.39 6.56 1.55
CA MET A 114 -6.82 6.34 1.28
C MET A 114 -7.04 5.74 -0.12
N GLY A 115 -6.27 6.16 -1.12
CA GLY A 115 -6.34 5.62 -2.47
C GLY A 115 -5.88 4.16 -2.58
N ASP A 116 -4.82 3.80 -1.86
CA ASP A 116 -4.34 2.41 -1.73
C ASP A 116 -5.37 1.54 -0.99
N ALA A 117 -5.84 2.01 0.17
CA ALA A 117 -6.79 1.31 1.03
C ALA A 117 -8.16 1.04 0.36
N LEU A 118 -8.54 1.88 -0.60
CA LEU A 118 -9.76 1.73 -1.40
C LEU A 118 -9.81 0.41 -2.16
N ALA A 119 -8.67 -0.05 -2.68
CA ALA A 119 -8.59 -1.28 -3.47
C ALA A 119 -8.91 -2.53 -2.65
N SER A 120 -8.61 -2.51 -1.35
CA SER A 120 -8.75 -3.65 -0.45
C SER A 120 -10.13 -4.30 -0.52
N ARG A 121 -11.21 -3.50 -0.53
CA ARG A 121 -12.57 -4.03 -0.68
C ARG A 121 -12.76 -4.78 -1.99
N PHE A 122 -12.46 -4.11 -3.10
CA PHE A 122 -12.84 -4.60 -4.43
C PHE A 122 -11.98 -5.78 -4.85
N GLU A 123 -10.68 -5.75 -4.54
CA GLU A 123 -9.79 -6.87 -4.82
C GLU A 123 -10.09 -8.07 -3.92
N THR A 124 -10.40 -7.87 -2.63
CA THR A 124 -10.84 -8.97 -1.75
C THR A 124 -12.15 -9.59 -2.26
N GLU A 125 -13.14 -8.77 -2.65
CA GLU A 125 -14.40 -9.25 -3.22
C GLU A 125 -14.16 -10.06 -4.52
N ALA A 126 -13.27 -9.59 -5.40
CA ALA A 126 -12.90 -10.30 -6.62
C ALA A 126 -12.25 -11.66 -6.31
N CYS A 127 -11.24 -11.70 -5.43
CA CYS A 127 -10.57 -12.93 -5.02
C CYS A 127 -11.51 -13.93 -4.33
N VAL A 128 -12.45 -13.46 -3.51
CA VAL A 128 -13.49 -14.31 -2.90
C VAL A 128 -14.39 -14.90 -3.98
N GLN A 129 -14.82 -14.10 -4.95
CA GLN A 129 -15.73 -14.53 -6.01
C GLN A 129 -15.07 -15.55 -6.95
N SER A 130 -13.80 -15.36 -7.28
CA SER A 130 -13.02 -16.26 -8.13
C SER A 130 -12.41 -17.47 -7.40
N ARG A 131 -12.42 -17.44 -6.06
CA ARG A 131 -11.76 -18.43 -5.19
C ARG A 131 -10.24 -18.49 -5.37
N SER A 132 -9.64 -17.37 -5.77
CA SER A 132 -8.21 -17.22 -5.95
C SER A 132 -7.46 -17.32 -4.62
N GLU A 133 -6.21 -17.78 -4.69
CA GLU A 133 -5.33 -17.83 -3.54
C GLU A 133 -4.73 -16.45 -3.26
N ASN A 134 -4.62 -16.09 -1.97
CA ASN A 134 -3.94 -14.88 -1.54
C ASN A 134 -2.40 -15.09 -1.50
N ASN A 135 -1.63 -14.02 -1.32
CA ASN A 135 -0.16 -14.09 -1.34
C ASN A 135 0.44 -15.11 -0.36
N PRO A 136 -0.09 -15.25 0.88
CA PRO A 136 0.33 -16.31 1.80
C PRO A 136 -0.03 -17.76 1.38
N GLY A 137 -0.76 -17.98 0.29
CA GLY A 137 -1.16 -19.30 -0.21
C GLY A 137 -2.46 -19.84 0.39
N GLY A 138 -3.25 -18.99 1.06
CA GLY A 138 -4.58 -19.32 1.58
C GLY A 138 -5.70 -18.74 0.72
N ARG A 139 -6.92 -18.71 1.27
CA ARG A 139 -8.06 -17.98 0.69
C ARG A 139 -8.62 -17.03 1.72
N ALA A 140 -9.23 -15.95 1.25
CA ALA A 140 -9.95 -15.01 2.09
C ALA A 140 -11.02 -15.72 2.92
N CYS A 141 -11.05 -15.44 4.23
CA CYS A 141 -12.13 -15.87 5.12
C CYS A 141 -13.16 -14.75 5.30
N ASP A 142 -14.33 -15.10 5.83
CA ASP A 142 -15.44 -14.14 6.01
C ASP A 142 -15.05 -12.93 6.87
N ALA A 143 -14.19 -13.12 7.88
CA ALA A 143 -13.69 -12.03 8.70
C ALA A 143 -12.90 -11.00 7.88
N ILE A 144 -12.07 -11.45 6.94
CA ILE A 144 -11.27 -10.57 6.07
C ILE A 144 -12.18 -9.84 5.07
N LEU A 145 -13.19 -10.52 4.54
CA LEU A 145 -14.19 -9.88 3.68
C LEU A 145 -14.90 -8.73 4.42
N GLU A 146 -15.34 -8.96 5.65
CA GLU A 146 -16.00 -7.91 6.44
C GLU A 146 -15.06 -6.78 6.86
N ILE A 147 -13.79 -7.07 7.18
CA ILE A 147 -12.77 -6.03 7.45
C ILE A 147 -12.53 -5.18 6.20
N SER A 148 -12.43 -5.78 5.01
CA SER A 148 -12.23 -5.04 3.76
C SER A 148 -13.43 -4.14 3.42
N ARG A 149 -14.67 -4.57 3.72
CA ARG A 149 -15.88 -3.76 3.60
C ARG A 149 -15.91 -2.61 4.62
N LEU A 150 -15.50 -2.88 5.86
CA LEU A 150 -15.36 -1.85 6.91
C LEU A 150 -14.33 -0.80 6.51
N CYS A 151 -13.21 -1.20 5.91
CA CYS A 151 -12.21 -0.29 5.35
C CYS A 151 -12.87 0.70 4.39
N PHE A 152 -13.56 0.18 3.36
CA PHE A 152 -14.25 1.02 2.38
C PHE A 152 -15.27 1.97 3.03
N ASN A 153 -16.12 1.46 3.94
CA ASN A 153 -17.13 2.31 4.58
C ASN A 153 -16.48 3.42 5.42
N THR A 154 -15.42 3.10 6.16
CA THR A 154 -14.65 4.08 6.95
C THR A 154 -14.06 5.17 6.06
N LEU A 155 -13.48 4.81 4.92
CA LEU A 155 -12.94 5.76 3.96
C LEU A 155 -14.02 6.68 3.38
N ILE A 156 -15.13 6.12 2.91
CA ILE A 156 -16.23 6.90 2.32
C ILE A 156 -16.86 7.84 3.34
N ASP A 157 -17.10 7.37 4.56
CA ASP A 157 -17.85 8.11 5.57
C ASP A 157 -16.99 9.17 6.28
N LYS A 158 -15.69 8.92 6.47
CA LYS A 158 -14.81 9.75 7.29
C LYS A 158 -13.64 10.39 6.53
N GLY A 159 -13.34 9.96 5.31
CA GLY A 159 -12.15 10.37 4.57
C GLY A 159 -12.05 11.88 4.33
N GLU A 160 -13.15 12.54 3.94
CA GLU A 160 -13.17 13.99 3.68
C GLU A 160 -12.93 14.81 4.97
N SER A 161 -13.58 14.42 6.07
CA SER A 161 -13.40 15.05 7.39
C SER A 161 -11.99 14.85 7.93
N ALA A 162 -11.46 13.63 7.83
CA ALA A 162 -10.08 13.31 8.22
C ALA A 162 -9.06 14.12 7.42
N LEU A 163 -9.24 14.23 6.10
CA LEU A 163 -8.37 15.03 5.24
C LEU A 163 -8.37 16.51 5.67
N GLU A 164 -9.54 17.07 5.98
CA GLU A 164 -9.63 18.45 6.45
C GLU A 164 -8.92 18.66 7.79
N ALA A 165 -9.07 17.74 8.74
CA ALA A 165 -8.33 17.79 10.00
C ALA A 165 -6.80 17.69 9.79
N VAL A 166 -6.33 16.81 8.91
CA VAL A 166 -4.89 16.67 8.58
C VAL A 166 -4.34 17.93 7.87
N LYS A 167 -5.10 18.56 6.97
CA LYS A 167 -4.70 19.87 6.39
C LYS A 167 -4.46 20.93 7.46
N ASN A 168 -5.21 20.85 8.55
CA ASN A 168 -5.08 21.72 9.72
C ASN A 168 -4.11 21.18 10.78
N LYS A 169 -3.38 20.08 10.51
CA LYS A 169 -2.44 19.40 11.42
C LYS A 169 -3.07 18.97 12.75
N GLN A 170 -4.32 18.54 12.70
CA GLN A 170 -5.09 18.12 13.87
C GLN A 170 -5.35 16.62 13.84
N VAL A 171 -5.30 16.01 15.02
CA VAL A 171 -5.82 14.65 15.23
C VAL A 171 -7.28 14.77 15.64
N SER A 172 -8.14 14.00 14.98
CA SER A 172 -9.56 13.86 15.31
C SER A 172 -9.93 12.37 15.29
N PRO A 173 -11.09 11.97 15.86
CA PRO A 173 -11.55 10.58 15.78
C PRO A 173 -11.67 10.05 14.34
N ASP A 174 -11.98 10.93 13.38
CA ASP A 174 -12.02 10.57 11.96
C ASP A 174 -10.62 10.33 11.40
N VAL A 175 -9.63 11.14 11.79
CA VAL A 175 -8.22 10.92 11.42
C VAL A 175 -7.73 9.58 11.95
N GLU A 176 -8.02 9.26 13.22
CA GLU A 176 -7.63 7.97 13.80
C GLU A 176 -8.30 6.80 13.09
N SER A 177 -9.60 6.92 12.81
CA SER A 177 -10.36 5.90 12.06
C SER A 177 -9.80 5.68 10.65
N VAL A 178 -9.46 6.75 9.93
CA VAL A 178 -8.89 6.65 8.58
C VAL A 178 -7.47 6.11 8.62
N ILE A 179 -6.66 6.48 9.60
CA ILE A 179 -5.33 5.89 9.79
C ILE A 179 -5.43 4.39 10.07
N GLU A 180 -6.38 3.95 10.89
CA GLU A 180 -6.65 2.52 11.12
C GLU A 180 -7.11 1.81 9.84
N ALA A 181 -8.01 2.43 9.08
CA ALA A 181 -8.47 1.89 7.80
C ALA A 181 -7.31 1.69 6.82
N ILE A 182 -6.45 2.71 6.69
CA ILE A 182 -5.26 2.65 5.83
C ILE A 182 -4.29 1.58 6.33
N LYS A 183 -3.90 1.60 7.60
CA LYS A 183 -2.80 0.79 8.10
C LYS A 183 -3.20 -0.65 8.39
N PHE A 184 -4.28 -0.83 9.14
CA PHE A 184 -4.67 -2.14 9.65
C PHE A 184 -5.70 -2.80 8.75
N GLN A 185 -6.86 -2.16 8.56
CA GLN A 185 -7.99 -2.79 7.87
C GLN A 185 -7.64 -3.13 6.42
N SER A 186 -7.05 -2.18 5.69
CA SER A 186 -6.62 -2.45 4.31
C SER A 186 -5.41 -3.38 4.25
N GLY A 187 -4.51 -3.32 5.25
CA GLY A 187 -3.31 -4.15 5.31
C GLY A 187 -3.64 -5.64 5.49
N VAL A 188 -4.48 -5.98 6.47
CA VAL A 188 -4.94 -7.37 6.63
C VAL A 188 -5.88 -7.78 5.50
N GLY A 189 -6.65 -6.81 4.98
CA GLY A 189 -7.55 -6.98 3.85
C GLY A 189 -6.81 -7.41 2.58
N PHE A 190 -5.75 -6.71 2.17
CA PHE A 190 -5.03 -7.08 0.95
C PHE A 190 -4.24 -8.39 1.13
N GLU A 191 -3.54 -8.56 2.26
CA GLU A 191 -2.64 -9.70 2.45
C GLU A 191 -3.41 -11.01 2.57
N SER A 192 -4.49 -11.00 3.36
CA SER A 192 -5.31 -12.19 3.60
C SER A 192 -6.52 -12.29 2.67
N GLY A 193 -6.89 -11.21 1.98
CA GLY A 193 -8.01 -11.17 1.03
C GLY A 193 -7.57 -11.45 -0.40
N GLY A 194 -6.40 -10.95 -0.78
CA GLY A 194 -5.83 -11.07 -2.12
C GLY A 194 -5.83 -9.75 -2.88
N LEU A 195 -5.00 -9.73 -3.94
CA LEU A 195 -4.89 -8.65 -4.91
C LEU A 195 -5.50 -9.11 -6.25
N ALA A 196 -5.99 -8.18 -7.07
CA ALA A 196 -6.64 -8.49 -8.34
C ALA A 196 -6.25 -7.46 -9.41
N ALA A 197 -7.24 -6.95 -10.15
CA ALA A 197 -7.01 -6.10 -11.31
C ALA A 197 -6.41 -4.72 -10.95
N ALA A 198 -6.80 -4.09 -9.84
CA ALA A 198 -6.34 -2.74 -9.50
C ALA A 198 -4.81 -2.69 -9.32
N HIS A 199 -4.24 -3.61 -8.55
CA HIS A 199 -2.79 -3.68 -8.37
C HIS A 199 -2.06 -4.13 -9.63
N ALA A 200 -2.64 -5.02 -10.45
CA ALA A 200 -2.05 -5.40 -11.73
C ALA A 200 -1.99 -4.22 -12.72
N ILE A 201 -3.06 -3.41 -12.80
CA ILE A 201 -3.10 -2.19 -13.63
C ILE A 201 -2.09 -1.16 -13.10
N HIS A 202 -1.99 -0.99 -11.78
CA HIS A 202 -0.93 -0.18 -11.16
C HIS A 202 0.46 -0.63 -11.63
N ASN A 203 0.75 -1.94 -11.56
CA ASN A 203 2.02 -2.51 -12.01
C ASN A 203 2.28 -2.23 -13.49
N GLY A 204 1.25 -2.38 -14.34
CA GLY A 204 1.29 -2.00 -15.75
C GLY A 204 1.72 -0.54 -15.96
N PHE A 205 1.09 0.40 -15.27
CA PHE A 205 1.44 1.83 -15.35
C PHE A 205 2.90 2.09 -14.99
N THR A 206 3.39 1.54 -13.87
CA THR A 206 4.77 1.75 -13.43
C THR A 206 5.82 1.14 -14.38
N ARG A 207 5.46 0.07 -15.10
CA ARG A 207 6.38 -0.63 -16.02
C ARG A 207 6.41 -0.03 -17.42
N LYS A 208 5.30 0.54 -17.90
CA LYS A 208 5.08 0.82 -19.33
C LYS A 208 4.66 2.25 -19.65
N SER A 209 4.63 3.14 -18.67
CA SER A 209 4.26 4.55 -18.89
C SER A 209 5.12 5.52 -18.07
N PRO A 210 5.15 6.82 -18.42
CA PRO A 210 5.84 7.85 -17.64
C PRO A 210 4.98 8.36 -16.46
N VAL A 211 4.12 7.51 -15.90
CA VAL A 211 3.13 7.85 -14.87
C VAL A 211 3.75 8.69 -13.75
N LYS A 212 3.05 9.76 -13.37
CA LYS A 212 3.38 10.59 -12.21
C LYS A 212 2.29 10.42 -11.17
N GLY A 213 2.64 9.82 -10.05
CA GLY A 213 1.75 9.65 -8.91
C GLY A 213 2.45 8.87 -7.80
N SER A 214 1.96 8.99 -6.57
CA SER A 214 2.27 8.03 -5.52
C SER A 214 1.61 6.68 -5.83
N HIS A 215 2.00 5.65 -5.09
CA HIS A 215 1.41 4.31 -5.21
C HIS A 215 -0.12 4.35 -5.13
N GLY A 216 -0.66 4.92 -4.05
CA GLY A 216 -2.10 4.96 -3.83
C GLY A 216 -2.87 5.90 -4.77
N GLU A 217 -2.22 6.93 -5.32
CA GLU A 217 -2.80 7.74 -6.40
C GLU A 217 -3.04 6.88 -7.65
N ILE A 218 -2.04 6.08 -8.05
CA ILE A 218 -2.17 5.20 -9.21
C ILE A 218 -3.16 4.06 -8.92
N VAL A 219 -3.13 3.46 -7.73
CA VAL A 219 -4.08 2.41 -7.31
C VAL A 219 -5.52 2.92 -7.33
N ALA A 220 -5.80 4.14 -6.85
CA ALA A 220 -7.15 4.71 -6.87
C ALA A 220 -7.74 4.80 -8.29
N PHE A 221 -6.94 5.26 -9.27
CA PHE A 221 -7.35 5.25 -10.67
C PHE A 221 -7.60 3.82 -11.17
N SER A 222 -6.70 2.89 -10.83
CA SER A 222 -6.83 1.48 -11.20
C SER A 222 -8.06 0.80 -10.60
N VAL A 223 -8.50 1.19 -9.40
CA VAL A 223 -9.75 0.70 -8.80
C VAL A 223 -10.94 1.11 -9.66
N ILE A 224 -11.00 2.35 -10.12
CA ILE A 224 -12.07 2.81 -11.01
C ILE A 224 -12.07 1.96 -12.31
N ALA A 225 -10.90 1.69 -12.87
CA ALA A 225 -10.75 0.83 -14.05
C ALA A 225 -11.20 -0.62 -13.78
N GLN A 226 -10.86 -1.19 -12.62
CA GLN A 226 -11.32 -2.52 -12.20
C GLN A 226 -12.85 -2.57 -12.10
N LEU A 227 -13.50 -1.55 -11.53
CA LEU A 227 -14.96 -1.55 -11.42
C LEU A 227 -15.65 -1.54 -12.79
N PHE A 228 -15.07 -0.89 -13.80
CA PHE A 228 -15.53 -0.98 -15.19
C PHE A 228 -15.26 -2.37 -15.78
N LEU A 229 -14.10 -2.97 -15.52
CA LEU A 229 -13.74 -4.31 -16.00
C LEU A 229 -14.69 -5.39 -15.45
N GLU A 230 -15.15 -5.23 -14.22
CA GLU A 230 -16.08 -6.12 -13.53
C GLU A 230 -17.57 -5.85 -13.84
N ASP A 231 -17.88 -4.92 -14.76
CA ASP A 231 -19.23 -4.48 -15.10
C ASP A 231 -20.09 -4.14 -13.86
N ARG A 232 -19.47 -3.46 -12.87
CA ARG A 232 -20.16 -3.04 -11.65
C ARG A 232 -21.20 -1.96 -11.98
N ILE A 233 -22.24 -1.88 -11.14
CA ILE A 233 -23.32 -0.91 -11.34
C ILE A 233 -22.78 0.53 -11.43
N HIS A 234 -23.29 1.29 -12.41
CA HIS A 234 -22.78 2.64 -12.71
C HIS A 234 -22.80 3.59 -11.50
N SER A 235 -23.83 3.50 -10.65
CA SER A 235 -23.94 4.34 -9.44
C SER A 235 -22.84 4.06 -8.41
N LEU A 236 -22.30 2.84 -8.34
CA LEU A 236 -21.15 2.52 -7.51
C LEU A 236 -19.87 3.13 -8.08
N ILE A 237 -19.67 3.00 -9.40
CA ILE A 237 -18.52 3.58 -10.10
C ILE A 237 -18.51 5.11 -9.90
N GLU A 238 -19.65 5.76 -10.12
CA GLU A 238 -19.83 7.20 -9.92
C GLU A 238 -19.56 7.61 -8.47
N LYS A 239 -20.07 6.84 -7.49
CA LYS A 239 -19.81 7.09 -6.06
C LYS A 239 -18.31 7.07 -5.75
N VAL A 240 -17.59 6.04 -6.23
CA VAL A 240 -16.16 5.87 -6.00
C VAL A 240 -15.35 6.96 -6.70
N ALA A 241 -15.59 7.19 -8.00
CA ALA A 241 -14.88 8.22 -8.76
C ALA A 241 -15.12 9.63 -8.19
N SER A 242 -16.37 9.94 -7.81
CA SER A 242 -16.71 11.24 -7.21
C SER A 242 -16.03 11.44 -5.86
N TRP A 243 -15.95 10.39 -5.03
CA TRP A 243 -15.24 10.48 -3.76
C TRP A 243 -13.74 10.67 -3.97
N CYS A 244 -13.12 9.89 -4.86
CA CYS A 244 -11.71 10.07 -5.25
C CYS A 244 -11.43 11.52 -5.68
N TYR A 245 -12.27 12.07 -6.57
CA TYR A 245 -12.15 13.46 -7.02
C TYR A 245 -12.22 14.47 -5.85
N ARG A 246 -13.17 14.32 -4.91
CA ARG A 246 -13.33 15.25 -3.78
C ARG A 246 -12.14 15.27 -2.83
N ILE A 247 -11.47 14.13 -2.61
CA ILE A 247 -10.28 14.06 -1.75
C ILE A 247 -8.97 14.32 -2.50
N GLY A 248 -9.03 14.58 -3.82
CA GLY A 248 -7.87 14.93 -4.64
C GLY A 248 -7.08 13.73 -5.20
N LEU A 249 -7.70 12.55 -5.27
CA LEU A 249 -7.15 11.39 -5.99
C LEU A 249 -7.40 11.53 -7.50
N PRO A 250 -6.50 10.98 -8.34
CA PRO A 250 -6.66 11.03 -9.79
C PRO A 250 -7.84 10.18 -10.26
N THR A 251 -8.58 10.69 -11.23
CA THR A 251 -9.73 10.00 -11.83
C THR A 251 -9.64 9.92 -13.36
N THR A 252 -8.63 10.58 -13.95
CA THR A 252 -8.36 10.57 -15.38
C THR A 252 -6.89 10.23 -15.65
N LEU A 253 -6.59 9.79 -16.89
CA LEU A 253 -5.20 9.60 -17.32
C LEU A 253 -4.38 10.89 -17.29
N ALA A 254 -5.03 12.04 -17.52
CA ALA A 254 -4.40 13.34 -17.48
C ALA A 254 -3.89 13.70 -16.07
N ASP A 255 -4.65 13.34 -15.03
CA ASP A 255 -4.23 13.53 -13.63
C ASP A 255 -2.95 12.76 -13.32
N LEU A 256 -2.75 11.61 -13.97
CA LEU A 256 -1.57 10.76 -13.87
C LEU A 256 -0.43 11.15 -14.83
N SER A 257 -0.60 12.22 -15.61
CA SER A 257 0.33 12.62 -16.68
C SER A 257 0.58 11.51 -17.73
N VAL A 258 -0.41 10.65 -17.98
CA VAL A 258 -0.32 9.56 -18.96
C VAL A 258 -1.20 9.88 -20.17
N SER A 259 -0.67 9.66 -21.37
CA SER A 259 -1.44 9.72 -22.62
C SER A 259 -1.96 8.33 -23.03
N GLU A 260 -3.07 8.28 -23.75
CA GLU A 260 -3.72 7.04 -24.21
C GLU A 260 -2.80 6.08 -24.98
N LYS A 261 -1.79 6.58 -25.68
CA LYS A 261 -0.82 5.73 -26.43
C LYS A 261 -0.08 4.69 -25.59
N TYR A 262 -0.06 4.85 -24.25
CA TYR A 262 0.59 3.89 -23.35
C TYR A 262 -0.35 2.78 -22.88
N ILE A 263 -1.67 2.92 -23.08
CA ILE A 263 -2.68 2.06 -22.43
C ILE A 263 -2.61 0.62 -22.90
N GLU A 264 -2.36 0.38 -24.20
CA GLU A 264 -2.18 -0.98 -24.72
C GLU A 264 -0.99 -1.68 -24.04
N ALA A 265 0.18 -1.02 -23.98
CA ALA A 265 1.35 -1.57 -23.31
C ALA A 265 1.14 -1.77 -21.80
N VAL A 266 0.41 -0.85 -21.14
CA VAL A 266 0.03 -0.97 -19.72
C VAL A 266 -0.86 -2.19 -19.49
N ALA A 267 -1.87 -2.39 -20.34
CA ALA A 267 -2.77 -3.54 -20.26
C ALA A 267 -2.04 -4.87 -20.50
N GLU A 268 -1.17 -4.95 -21.51
CA GLU A 268 -0.32 -6.14 -21.74
C GLU A 268 0.53 -6.48 -20.51
N ALA A 269 1.12 -5.46 -19.86
CA ALA A 269 1.94 -5.67 -18.68
C ALA A 269 1.12 -6.04 -17.43
N ALA A 270 -0.12 -5.55 -17.31
CA ALA A 270 -1.03 -5.91 -16.23
C ALA A 270 -1.52 -7.37 -16.38
N CYS A 271 -1.66 -7.87 -17.60
CA CYS A 271 -2.05 -9.24 -17.91
C CYS A 271 -0.87 -10.24 -17.93
N ALA A 272 0.32 -9.85 -17.42
CA ALA A 272 1.46 -10.75 -17.36
C ALA A 272 1.14 -11.97 -16.46
N PRO A 273 1.62 -13.20 -16.79
CA PRO A 273 1.26 -14.42 -16.04
C PRO A 273 1.65 -14.41 -14.55
N ASP A 274 2.65 -13.61 -14.20
CA ASP A 274 3.18 -13.42 -12.86
C ASP A 274 2.51 -12.27 -12.09
N ASP A 275 1.52 -11.59 -12.67
CA ASP A 275 0.78 -10.50 -12.04
C ASP A 275 -0.58 -10.96 -11.46
N THR A 276 -1.26 -10.04 -10.76
CA THR A 276 -2.47 -10.33 -9.98
C THR A 276 -3.76 -10.30 -10.81
N MET A 277 -3.71 -9.91 -12.09
CA MET A 277 -4.89 -9.84 -12.98
C MET A 277 -5.57 -11.19 -13.20
N LYS A 278 -4.84 -12.29 -13.03
CA LYS A 278 -5.37 -13.66 -13.16
C LYS A 278 -6.33 -14.05 -12.04
N ASN A 279 -6.30 -13.32 -10.92
CA ASN A 279 -7.08 -13.63 -9.73
C ASN A 279 -8.53 -13.23 -9.89
#